data_AF-A0A2A5AZV2-F1
#
_entry.id   AF-A0A2A5AZV2-F1
#
_cell.length_a   1.000
_cell.length_b   1.000
_cell.length_c   1.000
_cell.angle_alpha   90.00
_cell.angle_beta   90.00
_cell.angle_gamma   90.00
#
_symmetry.space_group_name_H-M   'P 1'
#
loop_
_entity.id
_entity.type
_entity.pdbx_description
1 polymer ?
#
loop_
_entity_poly.entity_id
_entity_poly.type
_entity_poly.pdbx_seq_one_letter_code
_entity_poly.pdbx_strand_id
1 'polypeptide(L)'
;MTFSLDIYYDKLSDLGGEYNLLNHQLVQFKSKTKLIPCIGAEIEFYLDGQIDLKMLKTMEKATGYVLKKEKGKNQYEIELPPSNDLASYARQIVQVREGVIHAANKLGARADFSSKPYEDDYGNSMHIHLNFQRNEDSAENKGEDGNKDIEKYARILCHYLPETIEYYLPKPEDYRRLDSKFMAPTHISYGGNNRTLLIRIPDSKPKRLEHRLPAANANPAHVIYAMLQSIDRGLQHPGEISSLKKTFGNAFDPQYGLERIGARKLC
;
A
#
# COMPACT_ATOMS: atom_id res chain seq x y z
N MET A 1 -9.85 -22.78 24.67
CA MET A 1 -9.05 -21.55 24.89
C MET A 1 -9.09 -20.71 23.63
N THR A 2 -10.00 -19.74 23.59
CA THR A 2 -10.06 -18.69 22.58
C THR A 2 -8.92 -17.72 22.85
N PHE A 3 -7.94 -17.66 21.96
CA PHE A 3 -6.85 -16.69 22.06
C PHE A 3 -7.37 -15.35 21.53
N SER A 4 -7.55 -14.36 22.42
CA SER A 4 -7.85 -12.99 22.03
C SER A 4 -6.57 -12.28 21.60
N LEU A 5 -6.66 -11.54 20.49
CA LEU A 5 -5.60 -10.66 19.95
C LEU A 5 -5.24 -9.50 20.92
N ASP A 6 -5.97 -9.34 22.02
CA ASP A 6 -5.82 -8.23 22.97
C ASP A 6 -4.50 -8.21 23.75
N ILE A 7 -3.80 -9.36 23.88
CA ILE A 7 -2.66 -9.49 24.80
C ILE A 7 -1.35 -8.94 24.19
N TYR A 8 -1.30 -8.65 22.89
CA TYR A 8 -0.12 -8.05 22.24
C TYR A 8 -0.14 -6.51 22.18
N TYR A 9 -1.22 -5.87 22.64
CA TYR A 9 -1.37 -4.41 22.57
C TYR A 9 -0.46 -3.63 23.54
N ASP A 10 -0.10 -4.21 24.70
CA ASP A 10 0.56 -3.47 25.79
C ASP A 10 2.09 -3.38 25.71
N LYS A 11 2.74 -4.09 24.78
CA LYS A 11 4.20 -4.04 24.60
C LYS A 11 4.66 -3.16 23.44
N LEU A 12 3.72 -2.46 22.82
CA LEU A 12 3.92 -1.56 21.71
C LEU A 12 4.19 -0.11 22.17
N SER A 13 4.61 0.10 23.42
CA SER A 13 4.71 1.42 24.08
C SER A 13 5.90 2.30 23.64
N ASP A 14 6.13 2.38 22.33
CA ASP A 14 6.65 3.57 21.63
C ASP A 14 5.77 3.95 20.41
N LEU A 15 4.64 3.27 20.21
CA LEU A 15 3.75 3.37 19.03
C LEU A 15 2.69 4.48 19.12
N GLY A 16 2.71 5.33 20.13
CA GLY A 16 1.82 6.49 20.18
C GLY A 16 2.17 7.52 19.09
N GLY A 17 3.46 7.76 18.87
CA GLY A 17 3.95 8.88 18.04
C GLY A 17 3.47 8.84 16.59
N GLU A 18 3.69 7.72 15.90
CA GLU A 18 3.38 7.59 14.47
C GLU A 18 1.87 7.61 14.18
N TYR A 19 1.07 6.91 14.98
CA TYR A 19 -0.38 6.89 14.78
C TYR A 19 -1.02 8.23 15.16
N ASN A 20 -0.51 8.90 16.20
CA ASN A 20 -0.95 10.25 16.55
C ASN A 20 -0.58 11.25 15.46
N LEU A 21 0.63 11.15 14.88
CA LEU A 21 1.06 11.98 13.77
C LEU A 21 0.18 11.76 12.53
N LEU A 22 -0.11 10.50 12.17
CA LEU A 22 -1.02 10.18 11.08
C LEU A 22 -2.44 10.72 11.35
N ASN A 23 -2.94 10.59 12.58
CA ASN A 23 -4.26 11.10 12.93
C ASN A 23 -4.32 12.64 12.85
N HIS A 24 -3.29 13.32 13.36
CA HIS A 24 -3.16 14.78 13.26
C HIS A 24 -3.15 15.22 11.79
N GLN A 25 -2.35 14.55 10.94
CA GLN A 25 -2.32 14.83 9.52
C GLN A 25 -3.69 14.58 8.86
N LEU A 26 -4.37 13.49 9.19
CA LEU A 26 -5.69 13.16 8.66
C LEU A 26 -6.73 14.24 8.99
N VAL A 27 -6.71 14.78 10.21
CA VAL A 27 -7.57 15.90 10.63
C VAL A 27 -7.29 17.14 9.78
N GLN A 28 -6.02 17.51 9.61
CA GLN A 28 -5.63 18.66 8.79
C GLN A 28 -6.01 18.45 7.31
N PHE A 29 -5.75 17.26 6.77
CA PHE A 29 -6.09 16.88 5.41
C PHE A 29 -7.59 17.03 5.15
N LYS A 30 -8.44 16.45 6.01
CA LYS A 30 -9.90 16.54 5.92
C LYS A 30 -10.38 18.00 6.00
N SER A 31 -9.81 18.78 6.91
CA SER A 31 -10.18 20.18 7.12
C SER A 31 -9.92 21.04 5.87
N LYS A 32 -8.73 20.89 5.27
CA LYS A 32 -8.30 21.67 4.10
C LYS A 32 -8.97 21.22 2.81
N THR A 33 -9.01 19.91 2.55
CA THR A 33 -9.41 19.36 1.24
C THR A 33 -10.91 19.04 1.15
N LYS A 34 -11.58 18.88 2.30
CA LYS A 34 -12.95 18.33 2.42
C LYS A 34 -13.09 16.89 1.89
N LEU A 35 -11.97 16.20 1.70
CA LEU A 35 -11.91 14.80 1.29
C LEU A 35 -11.71 13.89 2.50
N ILE A 36 -12.45 12.79 2.53
CA ILE A 36 -12.31 11.72 3.51
C ILE A 36 -11.62 10.56 2.81
N PRO A 37 -10.31 10.33 3.04
CA PRO A 37 -9.62 9.19 2.45
C PRO A 37 -10.19 7.89 3.03
N CYS A 38 -10.34 6.89 2.16
CA CYS A 38 -10.64 5.52 2.53
C CYS A 38 -9.61 4.60 1.89
N ILE A 39 -8.94 3.81 2.72
CA ILE A 39 -7.77 3.02 2.35
C ILE A 39 -8.06 1.54 2.51
N GLY A 40 -7.77 0.77 1.45
CA GLY A 40 -7.66 -0.69 1.48
C GLY A 40 -6.21 -1.12 1.33
N ALA A 41 -5.87 -2.34 1.75
CA ALA A 41 -4.53 -2.89 1.62
C ALA A 41 -4.55 -4.35 1.18
N GLU A 42 -3.65 -4.72 0.27
CA GLU A 42 -3.29 -6.09 -0.05
C GLU A 42 -1.87 -6.31 0.45
N ILE A 43 -1.62 -7.31 1.30
CA ILE A 43 -0.29 -7.61 1.81
C ILE A 43 0.14 -9.03 1.42
N GLU A 44 1.26 -9.10 0.71
CA GLU A 44 1.82 -10.35 0.20
C GLU A 44 2.90 -10.88 1.15
N PHE A 45 3.02 -12.21 1.22
CA PHE A 45 4.07 -12.89 1.98
C PHE A 45 4.33 -14.29 1.41
N TYR A 46 5.51 -14.84 1.70
CA TYR A 46 5.81 -16.24 1.43
C TYR A 46 5.60 -17.09 2.68
N LEU A 47 5.21 -18.34 2.47
CA LEU A 47 5.25 -19.38 3.49
C LEU A 47 6.35 -20.39 3.18
N ASP A 48 7.34 -20.46 4.08
CA ASP A 48 8.43 -21.41 4.00
C ASP A 48 8.10 -22.66 4.84
N GLY A 49 8.46 -23.83 4.31
CA GLY A 49 8.17 -25.12 4.92
C GLY A 49 7.24 -25.99 4.07
N GLN A 50 6.76 -27.09 4.64
CA GLN A 50 5.76 -27.94 4.02
C GLN A 50 4.37 -27.35 4.28
N ILE A 51 3.82 -26.66 3.27
CA ILE A 51 2.53 -25.99 3.36
C ILE A 51 1.44 -26.89 2.76
N ASP A 52 0.46 -27.25 3.56
CA ASP A 52 -0.72 -28.00 3.12
C ASP A 52 -2.02 -27.20 3.33
N LEU A 53 -3.12 -27.68 2.75
CA LEU A 53 -4.42 -27.00 2.83
C LEU A 53 -4.95 -26.91 4.27
N LYS A 54 -4.63 -27.87 5.14
CA LYS A 54 -5.09 -27.88 6.53
C LYS A 54 -4.37 -26.79 7.33
N MET A 55 -3.07 -26.60 7.09
CA MET A 55 -2.28 -25.52 7.65
C MET A 55 -2.85 -24.17 7.23
N LEU A 56 -3.09 -23.96 5.93
CA LEU A 56 -3.68 -22.72 5.41
C LEU A 56 -5.02 -22.42 6.08
N LYS A 57 -5.95 -23.39 6.14
CA LYS A 57 -7.25 -23.24 6.81
C LYS A 57 -7.13 -22.93 8.30
N THR A 58 -6.10 -23.47 8.97
CA THR A 58 -5.83 -23.19 10.37
C THR A 58 -5.33 -21.76 10.57
N MET A 59 -4.45 -21.28 9.68
CA MET A 59 -3.98 -19.89 9.68
C MET A 59 -5.11 -18.91 9.37
N GLU A 60 -5.97 -19.22 8.40
CA GLU A 60 -7.14 -18.38 8.07
C GLU A 60 -8.08 -18.23 9.28
N LYS A 61 -8.34 -19.33 10.00
CA LYS A 61 -9.14 -19.28 11.23
C LYS A 61 -8.47 -18.49 12.34
N ALA A 62 -7.16 -18.58 12.48
CA ALA A 62 -6.40 -17.89 13.52
C ALA A 62 -6.30 -16.37 13.28
N THR A 63 -6.17 -15.96 12.03
CA THR A 63 -6.00 -14.55 11.62
C THR A 63 -7.33 -13.87 11.33
N GLY A 64 -8.36 -14.63 10.94
CA GLY A 64 -9.64 -14.10 10.47
C GLY A 64 -9.63 -13.68 8.99
N TYR A 65 -8.55 -13.96 8.25
CA TYR A 65 -8.39 -13.56 6.85
C TYR A 65 -8.19 -14.77 5.95
N VAL A 66 -8.68 -14.67 4.71
CA VAL A 66 -8.42 -15.67 3.67
C VAL A 66 -7.00 -15.50 3.15
N LEU A 67 -6.28 -16.61 2.97
CA LEU A 67 -4.94 -16.60 2.38
C LEU A 67 -5.05 -16.91 0.89
N LYS A 68 -5.09 -15.87 0.06
CA LYS A 68 -5.23 -16.01 -1.39
C LYS A 68 -3.89 -16.41 -2.01
N LYS A 69 -3.88 -17.44 -2.84
CA LYS A 69 -2.68 -17.89 -3.54
C LYS A 69 -2.26 -16.86 -4.59
N GLU A 70 -1.00 -16.43 -4.54
CA GLU A 70 -0.39 -15.53 -5.53
C GLU A 70 0.55 -16.27 -6.48
N LYS A 71 1.17 -15.52 -7.41
CA LYS A 71 1.97 -16.06 -8.51
C LYS A 71 3.25 -16.76 -8.07
N GLY A 72 3.86 -16.33 -6.97
CA GLY A 72 5.04 -16.97 -6.43
C GLY A 72 4.75 -18.37 -5.87
N LYS A 73 5.76 -19.25 -5.87
CA LYS A 73 5.60 -20.70 -5.60
C LYS A 73 4.84 -20.99 -4.31
N ASN A 74 5.22 -20.33 -3.21
CA ASN A 74 4.54 -20.37 -1.91
C ASN A 74 4.13 -18.97 -1.44
N GLN A 75 3.83 -18.09 -2.38
CA GLN A 75 3.35 -16.74 -2.08
C GLN A 75 1.84 -16.73 -1.85
N TYR A 76 1.42 -15.93 -0.88
CA TYR A 76 0.03 -15.69 -0.53
C TYR A 76 -0.21 -14.20 -0.26
N GLU A 77 -1.48 -13.80 -0.31
CA GLU A 77 -1.94 -12.43 -0.07
C GLU A 77 -3.10 -12.44 0.94
N ILE A 78 -3.14 -11.41 1.78
CA ILE A 78 -4.32 -11.01 2.55
C ILE A 78 -4.81 -9.67 2.03
N GLU A 79 -6.09 -9.61 1.68
CA GLU A 79 -6.80 -8.35 1.40
C GLU A 79 -7.53 -7.89 2.68
N LEU A 80 -7.21 -6.67 3.14
CA LEU A 80 -7.89 -6.03 4.25
C LEU A 80 -9.01 -5.13 3.70
N PRO A 81 -10.22 -5.18 4.29
CA PRO A 81 -11.34 -4.34 3.85
C PRO A 81 -11.00 -2.85 4.02
N PRO A 82 -11.50 -1.95 3.15
CA PRO A 82 -11.18 -0.53 3.25
C PRO A 82 -11.70 0.14 4.54
N SER A 83 -10.95 1.10 5.07
CA SER A 83 -11.30 1.90 6.25
C SER A 83 -11.01 3.38 6.04
N ASN A 84 -11.81 4.25 6.67
CA ASN A 84 -11.58 5.70 6.78
C ASN A 84 -11.00 6.14 8.13
N ASP A 85 -10.83 5.20 9.07
CA ASP A 85 -10.04 5.35 10.30
C ASP A 85 -8.61 4.87 10.05
N LEU A 86 -7.79 5.76 9.51
CA LEU A 86 -6.49 5.38 8.96
C LEU A 86 -5.45 5.02 10.03
N ALA A 87 -5.51 5.62 11.21
CA ALA A 87 -4.58 5.33 12.28
C ALA A 87 -4.81 3.92 12.84
N SER A 88 -6.09 3.59 13.11
CA SER A 88 -6.47 2.23 13.52
C SER A 88 -6.20 1.23 12.40
N TYR A 89 -6.44 1.59 11.14
CA TYR A 89 -6.19 0.73 9.99
C TYR A 89 -4.69 0.41 9.81
N ALA A 90 -3.81 1.41 9.92
CA ALA A 90 -2.37 1.19 9.88
C ALA A 90 -1.91 0.20 10.96
N ARG A 91 -2.43 0.35 12.18
CA ARG A 91 -2.18 -0.60 13.28
C ARG A 91 -2.71 -2.00 12.97
N GLN A 92 -3.91 -2.10 12.40
CA GLN A 92 -4.52 -3.37 12.01
C GLN A 92 -3.64 -4.12 10.99
N ILE A 93 -3.08 -3.44 9.99
CA ILE A 93 -2.19 -4.06 9.00
C ILE A 93 -0.97 -4.69 9.69
N VAL A 94 -0.34 -3.97 10.65
CA VAL A 94 0.77 -4.50 11.44
C VAL A 94 0.34 -5.74 12.23
N GLN A 95 -0.82 -5.69 12.89
CA GLN A 95 -1.35 -6.82 13.66
C GLN A 95 -1.64 -8.05 12.81
N VAL A 96 -2.17 -7.86 11.60
CA VAL A 96 -2.40 -8.96 10.66
C VAL A 96 -1.08 -9.60 10.26
N ARG A 97 -0.05 -8.81 9.94
CA ARG A 97 1.28 -9.31 9.63
C ARG A 97 1.86 -10.15 10.78
N GLU A 98 1.86 -9.61 12.00
CA GLU A 98 2.36 -10.34 13.18
C GLU A 98 1.52 -11.60 13.49
N GLY A 99 0.20 -11.52 13.29
CA GLY A 99 -0.71 -12.65 13.45
C GLY A 99 -0.41 -13.80 12.48
N VAL A 100 -0.11 -13.47 11.21
CA VAL A 100 0.31 -14.45 10.20
C VAL A 100 1.64 -15.10 10.57
N ILE A 101 2.63 -14.30 10.98
CA ILE A 101 3.94 -14.80 11.43
C ILE A 101 3.77 -15.77 12.60
N HIS A 102 2.99 -15.39 13.60
CA HIS A 102 2.73 -16.23 14.77
C HIS A 102 1.97 -17.52 14.42
N ALA A 103 0.96 -17.42 13.55
CA ALA A 103 0.18 -18.57 13.10
C ALA A 103 1.05 -19.56 12.31
N ALA A 104 1.92 -19.08 11.42
CA ALA A 104 2.87 -19.92 10.68
C ALA A 104 3.85 -20.63 11.62
N ASN A 105 4.47 -19.88 12.54
CA ASN A 105 5.45 -20.41 13.50
C ASN A 105 4.85 -21.52 14.38
N LYS A 106 3.60 -21.36 14.83
CA LYS A 106 2.87 -22.37 15.60
C LYS A 106 2.63 -23.68 14.84
N LEU A 107 2.67 -23.65 13.52
CA LEU A 107 2.43 -24.79 12.65
C LEU A 107 3.75 -25.32 12.04
N GLY A 108 4.90 -24.84 12.50
CA GLY A 108 6.22 -25.27 12.01
C GLY A 108 6.59 -24.70 10.64
N ALA A 109 5.88 -23.68 10.18
CA ALA A 109 6.21 -22.90 8.97
C ALA A 109 6.78 -21.53 9.35
N ARG A 110 7.29 -20.78 8.37
CA ARG A 110 7.73 -19.39 8.55
C ARG A 110 7.02 -18.50 7.54
N ALA A 111 6.44 -17.40 8.00
CA ALA A 111 5.95 -16.36 7.09
C ALA A 111 7.06 -15.32 6.84
N ASP A 112 7.35 -15.01 5.58
CA ASP A 112 8.36 -14.04 5.17
C ASP A 112 7.71 -12.87 4.41
N PHE A 113 7.75 -11.69 5.03
CA PHE A 113 7.25 -10.41 4.49
C PHE A 113 8.37 -9.55 3.89
N SER A 114 9.57 -10.09 3.71
CA SER A 114 10.64 -9.41 2.98
C SER A 114 10.17 -9.09 1.57
N SER A 115 10.55 -7.93 1.06
CA SER A 115 10.19 -7.43 -0.27
C SER A 115 10.62 -8.35 -1.42
N LYS A 116 11.77 -9.01 -1.29
CA LYS A 116 12.31 -9.94 -2.28
C LYS A 116 12.96 -11.13 -1.55
N PRO A 117 12.16 -12.11 -1.09
CA PRO A 117 12.68 -13.25 -0.33
C PRO A 117 13.46 -14.23 -1.21
N TYR A 118 13.09 -14.33 -2.49
CA TYR A 118 13.70 -15.21 -3.47
C TYR A 118 14.10 -14.40 -4.72
N GLU A 119 15.36 -14.50 -5.14
CA GLU A 119 15.90 -13.74 -6.28
C GLU A 119 15.20 -14.13 -7.61
N ASP A 120 14.83 -15.40 -7.76
CA ASP A 120 14.25 -16.00 -8.97
C ASP A 120 12.71 -16.11 -8.95
N ASP A 121 12.04 -15.55 -7.95
CA ASP A 121 10.57 -15.57 -7.84
C ASP A 121 9.96 -14.17 -7.59
N TYR A 122 8.64 -14.04 -7.61
CA TYR A 122 7.94 -12.77 -7.33
C TYR A 122 8.31 -12.22 -5.94
N GLY A 123 8.38 -10.89 -5.81
CA GLY A 123 8.56 -10.25 -4.51
C GLY A 123 7.25 -9.95 -3.81
N ASN A 124 7.31 -9.60 -2.52
CA ASN A 124 6.16 -9.21 -1.72
C ASN A 124 5.97 -7.69 -1.67
N SER A 125 4.73 -7.26 -1.79
CA SER A 125 4.32 -5.88 -1.68
C SER A 125 3.19 -5.69 -0.68
N MET A 126 3.00 -4.44 -0.29
CA MET A 126 1.79 -3.95 0.35
C MET A 126 1.13 -2.97 -0.62
N HIS A 127 0.24 -3.45 -1.50
CA HIS A 127 -0.50 -2.55 -2.37
C HIS A 127 -1.48 -1.73 -1.52
N ILE A 128 -1.49 -0.41 -1.70
CA ILE A 128 -2.41 0.49 -1.01
C ILE A 128 -3.46 1.00 -1.98
N HIS A 129 -4.71 0.67 -1.72
CA HIS A 129 -5.86 1.22 -2.42
C HIS A 129 -6.30 2.51 -1.77
N LEU A 130 -6.47 3.58 -2.54
CA LEU A 130 -6.96 4.85 -2.04
C LEU A 130 -8.12 5.32 -2.90
N ASN A 131 -9.23 5.62 -2.25
CA ASN A 131 -10.31 6.43 -2.80
C ASN A 131 -10.66 7.53 -1.80
N PHE A 132 -11.48 8.48 -2.25
CA PHE A 132 -11.96 9.56 -1.42
C PHE A 132 -13.48 9.58 -1.43
N GLN A 133 -14.04 9.84 -0.26
CA GLN A 133 -15.42 10.29 -0.09
C GLN A 133 -15.40 11.80 0.13
N ARG A 134 -16.51 12.48 -0.17
CA ARG A 134 -16.70 13.87 0.25
C ARG A 134 -17.55 13.91 1.50
N ASN A 135 -17.31 14.91 2.33
CA ASN A 135 -18.11 15.11 3.53
C ASN A 135 -19.52 15.59 3.13
N GLU A 136 -20.50 14.69 3.20
CA GLU A 136 -21.90 14.95 2.83
C GLU A 136 -22.64 15.89 3.80
N ASP A 137 -22.07 16.16 4.99
CA ASP A 137 -22.67 17.06 5.99
C ASP A 137 -22.59 18.53 5.59
N SER A 138 -21.82 18.86 4.54
CA SER A 138 -21.78 20.21 3.97
C SER A 138 -22.71 20.30 2.75
N ALA A 139 -23.63 21.26 2.76
CA ALA A 139 -24.59 21.48 1.67
C ALA A 139 -23.91 21.68 0.29
N GLU A 140 -22.68 22.19 0.28
CA GLU A 140 -21.85 22.41 -0.91
C GLU A 140 -21.31 21.12 -1.54
N ASN A 141 -21.24 20.00 -0.80
CA ASN A 141 -20.64 18.75 -1.28
C ASN A 141 -21.66 17.64 -1.56
N LYS A 142 -22.97 17.90 -1.41
CA LYS A 142 -24.01 16.90 -1.67
C LYS A 142 -23.97 16.46 -3.14
N GLY A 143 -23.65 15.18 -3.37
CA GLY A 143 -23.63 14.56 -4.69
C GLY A 143 -22.31 14.69 -5.46
N GLU A 144 -21.26 15.28 -4.88
CA GLU A 144 -19.95 15.31 -5.53
C GLU A 144 -19.17 14.00 -5.35
N ASP A 145 -18.67 13.42 -6.45
CA ASP A 145 -17.76 12.28 -6.40
C ASP A 145 -16.36 12.71 -5.91
N GLY A 146 -15.96 12.24 -4.72
CA GLY A 146 -14.62 12.46 -4.18
C GLY A 146 -13.50 11.93 -5.07
N ASN A 147 -13.82 11.04 -6.01
CA ASN A 147 -12.88 10.39 -6.93
C ASN A 147 -12.82 11.04 -8.32
N LYS A 148 -13.53 12.16 -8.54
CA LYS A 148 -13.48 12.90 -9.81
C LYS A 148 -12.05 13.24 -10.24
N ASP A 149 -11.19 13.50 -9.26
CA ASP A 149 -9.79 13.91 -9.45
C ASP A 149 -8.78 12.76 -9.22
N ILE A 150 -9.18 11.49 -9.26
CA ILE A 150 -8.28 10.36 -8.93
C ILE A 150 -7.01 10.31 -9.80
N GLU A 151 -7.08 10.72 -11.08
CA GLU A 151 -5.92 10.79 -11.96
C GLU A 151 -4.97 11.92 -11.55
N LYS A 152 -5.50 13.03 -11.03
CA LYS A 152 -4.71 14.13 -10.46
C LYS A 152 -3.96 13.64 -9.23
N TYR A 153 -4.61 12.89 -8.33
CA TYR A 153 -3.95 12.33 -7.15
C TYR A 153 -2.85 11.34 -7.52
N ALA A 154 -3.09 10.47 -8.51
CA ALA A 154 -2.08 9.55 -9.02
C ALA A 154 -0.84 10.28 -9.58
N ARG A 155 -1.04 11.37 -10.34
CA ARG A 155 0.04 12.22 -10.83
C ARG A 155 0.82 12.89 -9.70
N ILE A 156 0.13 13.38 -8.67
CA ILE A 156 0.77 14.01 -7.50
C ILE A 156 1.65 12.99 -6.77
N LEU A 157 1.16 11.76 -6.54
CA LEU A 157 1.94 10.68 -5.93
C LEU A 157 3.19 10.34 -6.76
N CYS A 158 3.06 10.29 -8.09
CA CYS A 158 4.21 10.09 -8.98
C CYS A 158 5.24 11.23 -8.88
N HIS A 159 4.76 12.48 -8.79
CA HIS A 159 5.62 13.66 -8.72
C HIS A 159 6.47 13.69 -7.45
N TYR A 160 5.86 13.40 -6.29
CA TYR A 160 6.55 13.41 -4.99
C TYR A 160 7.25 12.10 -4.64
N LEU A 161 7.18 11.07 -5.50
CA LEU A 161 7.83 9.79 -5.23
C LEU A 161 9.33 9.94 -4.90
N PRO A 162 10.15 10.71 -5.64
CA PRO A 162 11.57 10.84 -5.33
C PRO A 162 11.85 11.37 -3.92
N GLU A 163 10.97 12.20 -3.37
CA GLU A 163 11.09 12.76 -2.02
C GLU A 163 10.54 11.83 -0.93
N THR A 164 9.72 10.84 -1.30
CA THR A 164 8.97 10.00 -0.35
C THR A 164 9.31 8.51 -0.47
N ILE A 165 10.25 8.14 -1.33
CA ILE A 165 10.56 6.75 -1.68
C ILE A 165 10.93 5.88 -0.46
N GLU A 166 11.61 6.44 0.53
CA GLU A 166 12.03 5.73 1.75
C GLU A 166 10.86 5.31 2.63
N TYR A 167 9.69 5.96 2.53
CA TYR A 167 8.49 5.50 3.22
C TYR A 167 7.91 4.23 2.60
N TYR A 168 8.16 4.00 1.31
CA TYR A 168 7.65 2.85 0.56
C TYR A 168 8.66 1.70 0.49
N LEU A 169 9.97 2.02 0.39
CA LEU A 169 11.09 1.09 0.30
C LEU A 169 12.13 1.46 1.38
N PRO A 170 11.86 1.17 2.66
CA PRO A 170 12.64 1.67 3.79
C PRO A 170 14.05 1.08 3.89
N LYS A 171 14.33 -0.04 3.22
CA LYS A 171 15.64 -0.71 3.28
C LYS A 171 16.26 -0.86 1.89
N PRO A 172 17.61 -0.83 1.76
CA PRO A 172 18.28 -1.02 0.48
C PRO A 172 17.90 -2.32 -0.25
N GLU A 173 17.64 -3.40 0.48
CA GLU A 173 17.18 -4.67 -0.08
C GLU A 173 15.80 -4.59 -0.74
N ASP A 174 14.96 -3.63 -0.35
CA ASP A 174 13.61 -3.47 -0.91
C ASP A 174 13.63 -3.06 -2.39
N TYR A 175 14.71 -2.44 -2.83
CA TYR A 175 14.92 -2.05 -4.22
C TYR A 175 15.18 -3.26 -5.13
N ARG A 176 15.62 -4.41 -4.60
CA ARG A 176 15.80 -5.64 -5.40
C ARG A 176 14.48 -6.19 -5.93
N ARG A 177 13.36 -5.82 -5.30
CA ARG A 177 12.01 -6.17 -5.78
C ARG A 177 11.68 -5.50 -7.11
N LEU A 178 12.32 -4.37 -7.45
CA LEU A 178 12.01 -3.56 -8.63
C LEU A 178 12.53 -4.24 -9.91
N ASP A 179 11.86 -5.32 -10.30
CA ASP A 179 12.16 -6.13 -11.48
C ASP A 179 10.91 -6.30 -12.36
N SER A 180 11.01 -5.83 -13.60
CA SER A 180 9.96 -5.95 -14.61
C SER A 180 9.62 -7.39 -14.97
N LYS A 181 10.54 -8.34 -14.78
CA LYS A 181 10.29 -9.78 -15.00
C LYS A 181 9.21 -10.32 -14.06
N PHE A 182 9.10 -9.75 -12.87
CA PHE A 182 8.16 -10.17 -11.83
C PHE A 182 7.02 -9.16 -11.62
N MET A 183 6.70 -8.36 -12.64
CA MET A 183 5.55 -7.44 -12.63
C MET A 183 5.61 -6.34 -11.56
N ALA A 184 6.75 -6.15 -10.89
CA ALA A 184 6.94 -5.04 -9.98
C ALA A 184 7.12 -3.73 -10.77
N PRO A 185 6.59 -2.60 -10.26
CA PRO A 185 6.81 -1.32 -10.93
C PRO A 185 8.30 -0.94 -10.91
N THR A 186 8.84 -0.56 -12.06
CA THR A 186 10.24 -0.12 -12.20
C THR A 186 10.37 1.35 -12.58
N HIS A 187 9.29 1.97 -13.02
CA HIS A 187 9.27 3.35 -13.52
C HIS A 187 8.13 4.17 -12.90
N ILE A 188 8.39 5.47 -12.69
CA ILE A 188 7.41 6.44 -12.23
C ILE A 188 6.33 6.60 -13.30
N SER A 189 5.14 6.08 -13.01
CA SER A 189 4.07 5.95 -14.01
C SER A 189 2.70 5.84 -13.36
N TYR A 190 1.69 6.32 -14.06
CA TYR A 190 0.30 6.07 -13.69
C TYR A 190 -0.55 5.83 -14.93
N GLY A 191 -1.70 5.19 -14.74
CA GLY A 191 -2.56 4.78 -15.85
C GLY A 191 -3.78 4.01 -15.39
N GLY A 192 -4.51 3.44 -16.35
CA GLY A 192 -5.73 2.68 -16.08
C GLY A 192 -5.47 1.32 -15.46
N ASN A 193 -6.28 0.33 -15.83
CA ASN A 193 -6.22 -1.02 -15.30
C ASN A 193 -5.01 -1.83 -15.83
N ASN A 194 -3.81 -1.45 -15.40
CA ASN A 194 -2.54 -2.00 -15.88
C ASN A 194 -1.57 -2.22 -14.71
N ARG A 195 -1.15 -3.48 -14.52
CA ARG A 195 -0.30 -3.92 -13.38
C ARG A 195 1.20 -3.63 -13.54
N THR A 196 1.64 -3.11 -14.68
CA THR A 196 3.04 -2.71 -14.90
C THR A 196 3.36 -1.32 -14.33
N LEU A 197 2.33 -0.55 -14.00
CA LEU A 197 2.42 0.83 -13.53
C LEU A 197 2.82 0.91 -12.06
N LEU A 198 3.38 2.05 -11.66
CA LEU A 198 3.57 2.41 -10.25
C LEU A 198 2.22 2.69 -9.56
N ILE A 199 1.41 3.57 -10.16
CA ILE A 199 0.05 3.86 -9.69
C ILE A 199 -0.96 3.34 -10.71
N ARG A 200 -1.71 2.32 -10.36
CA ARG A 200 -2.77 1.74 -11.20
C ARG A 200 -4.13 2.33 -10.83
N ILE A 201 -4.98 2.59 -11.81
CA ILE A 201 -6.36 3.04 -11.58
C ILE A 201 -7.28 1.95 -12.16
N PRO A 202 -7.67 0.94 -11.36
CA PRO A 202 -8.50 -0.16 -11.83
C PRO A 202 -9.92 0.31 -12.17
N ASP A 203 -10.61 -0.49 -12.99
CA ASP A 203 -12.02 -0.32 -13.28
C ASP A 203 -12.84 -0.81 -12.08
N SER A 204 -12.95 0.04 -11.05
CA SER A 204 -13.66 -0.27 -9.80
C SER A 204 -14.75 0.74 -9.52
N LYS A 205 -15.75 0.33 -8.71
CA LYS A 205 -16.75 1.22 -8.12
C LYS A 205 -16.72 1.06 -6.59
N PRO A 206 -16.38 2.11 -5.82
CA PRO A 206 -15.96 3.44 -6.27
C PRO A 206 -14.62 3.41 -7.04
N LYS A 207 -14.38 4.44 -7.85
CA LYS A 207 -13.10 4.59 -8.57
C LYS A 207 -11.99 4.78 -7.54
N ARG A 208 -10.89 4.04 -7.65
CA ARG A 208 -9.76 4.09 -6.72
C ARG A 208 -8.44 4.12 -7.48
N LEU A 209 -7.38 4.54 -6.80
CA LEU A 209 -6.01 4.26 -7.23
C LEU A 209 -5.42 3.12 -6.38
N GLU A 210 -4.43 2.44 -6.93
CA GLU A 210 -3.65 1.37 -6.31
C GLU A 210 -2.17 1.77 -6.39
N HIS A 211 -1.56 2.06 -5.24
CA HIS A 211 -0.14 2.34 -5.12
C HIS A 211 0.61 1.01 -4.96
N ARG A 212 1.38 0.63 -5.99
CA ARG A 212 1.96 -0.73 -6.11
C ARG A 212 3.37 -0.88 -5.52
N LEU A 213 3.97 0.23 -5.11
CA LEU A 213 5.35 0.27 -4.64
C LEU A 213 5.63 -0.26 -3.23
N PRO A 214 4.79 -0.02 -2.21
CA PRO A 214 5.22 -0.24 -0.83
C PRO A 214 5.64 -1.69 -0.64
N ALA A 215 6.79 -1.89 0.00
CA ALA A 215 7.25 -3.22 0.37
C ALA A 215 6.35 -3.79 1.48
N ALA A 216 6.17 -5.12 1.53
CA ALA A 216 5.31 -5.75 2.54
C ALA A 216 5.84 -5.59 3.99
N ASN A 217 7.12 -5.31 4.14
CA ASN A 217 7.78 -4.98 5.41
C ASN A 217 7.71 -3.49 5.77
N ALA A 218 7.20 -2.61 4.90
CA ALA A 218 7.12 -1.18 5.16
C ALA A 218 6.16 -0.88 6.34
N ASN A 219 6.36 0.27 6.98
CA ASN A 219 5.46 0.72 8.04
C ASN A 219 4.18 1.32 7.40
N PRO A 220 2.99 0.74 7.61
CA PRO A 220 1.76 1.22 6.99
C PRO A 220 1.40 2.65 7.38
N ALA A 221 1.69 3.09 8.61
CA ALA A 221 1.41 4.47 9.04
C ALA A 221 2.22 5.48 8.24
N HIS A 222 3.50 5.19 8.02
CA HIS A 222 4.40 6.03 7.23
C HIS A 222 4.03 6.06 5.75
N VAL A 223 3.69 4.90 5.18
CA VAL A 223 3.23 4.78 3.79
C VAL A 223 1.99 5.65 3.57
N ILE A 224 0.98 5.51 4.44
CA ILE A 224 -0.25 6.30 4.38
C ILE A 224 0.04 7.78 4.58
N TYR A 225 0.88 8.13 5.57
CA TYR A 225 1.27 9.51 5.84
C TYR A 225 1.92 10.17 4.62
N ALA A 226 2.86 9.48 3.96
CA ALA A 226 3.54 9.98 2.77
C ALA A 226 2.58 10.21 1.60
N MET A 227 1.62 9.30 1.40
CA MET A 227 0.59 9.45 0.38
C MET A 227 -0.29 10.68 0.64
N LEU A 228 -0.79 10.85 1.87
CA LEU A 228 -1.62 12.00 2.22
C LEU A 228 -0.84 13.31 2.17
N GLN A 229 0.41 13.32 2.62
CA GLN A 229 1.27 14.51 2.58
C GLN A 229 1.52 14.98 1.15
N SER A 230 1.83 14.02 0.27
CA SER A 230 2.04 14.28 -1.16
C SER A 230 0.79 14.89 -1.79
N ILE A 231 -0.37 14.28 -1.52
CA ILE A 231 -1.66 14.77 -2.05
C ILE A 231 -2.00 16.16 -1.49
N ASP A 232 -1.85 16.41 -0.19
CA ASP A 232 -2.09 17.73 0.43
C ASP A 232 -1.20 18.80 -0.22
N ARG A 233 0.11 18.54 -0.31
CA ARG A 233 1.07 19.47 -0.91
C ARG A 233 0.77 19.72 -2.38
N GLY A 234 0.47 18.67 -3.16
CA GLY A 234 0.16 18.84 -4.58
C GLY A 234 -1.18 19.51 -4.86
N LEU A 235 -2.13 19.44 -3.92
CA LEU A 235 -3.37 20.21 -4.00
C LEU A 235 -3.16 21.69 -3.68
N GLN A 236 -2.25 22.03 -2.77
CA GLN A 236 -1.88 23.41 -2.44
C GLN A 236 -1.00 24.06 -3.52
N HIS A 237 -0.18 23.26 -4.21
CA HIS A 237 0.79 23.72 -5.21
C HIS A 237 0.56 23.08 -6.60
N PRO A 238 -0.63 23.24 -7.22
CA PRO A 238 -0.96 22.52 -8.45
C PRO A 238 -0.07 22.90 -9.65
N GLY A 239 0.53 24.09 -9.64
CA GLY A 239 1.45 24.56 -10.68
C GLY A 239 2.83 23.91 -10.65
N GLU A 240 3.21 23.28 -9.53
CA GLU A 240 4.50 22.59 -9.38
C GLU A 240 4.45 21.13 -9.85
N ILE A 241 3.24 20.56 -9.97
CA ILE A 241 3.05 19.15 -10.29
C ILE A 241 3.40 18.87 -11.76
N SER A 242 4.36 17.95 -11.94
CA SER A 242 4.81 17.53 -13.26
C SER A 242 3.67 17.14 -14.22
N SER A 243 3.87 17.41 -15.51
CA SER A 243 2.93 17.06 -16.58
C SER A 243 3.08 15.60 -17.03
N LEU A 244 3.24 14.68 -16.08
CA LEU A 244 3.35 13.25 -16.38
C LEU A 244 2.11 12.80 -17.16
N LYS A 245 2.34 12.18 -18.32
CA LYS A 245 1.26 11.69 -19.19
C LYS A 245 0.77 10.32 -18.71
N LYS A 246 -0.53 10.08 -18.86
CA LYS A 246 -1.13 8.78 -18.61
C LYS A 246 -0.48 7.72 -19.50
N THR A 247 -0.05 6.62 -18.90
CA THR A 247 0.53 5.48 -19.63
C THR A 247 -0.57 4.48 -19.96
N PHE A 248 -0.70 4.15 -21.25
CA PHE A 248 -1.76 3.25 -21.75
C PHE A 248 -1.29 1.80 -21.93
N GLY A 249 -0.03 1.58 -22.28
CA GLY A 249 0.55 0.24 -22.51
C GLY A 249 1.54 -0.18 -21.42
N ASN A 250 2.44 -1.11 -21.76
CA ASN A 250 3.40 -1.66 -20.82
C ASN A 250 4.39 -0.58 -20.34
N ALA A 251 4.40 -0.28 -19.04
CA ALA A 251 5.28 0.73 -18.45
C ALA A 251 6.77 0.35 -18.48
N PHE A 252 7.10 -0.90 -18.81
CA PHE A 252 8.48 -1.35 -19.00
C PHE A 252 9.01 -1.07 -20.40
N ASP A 253 8.14 -0.67 -21.33
CA ASP A 253 8.52 -0.39 -22.71
C ASP A 253 9.29 0.93 -22.79
N PRO A 254 10.55 0.92 -23.31
CA PRO A 254 11.36 2.13 -23.46
C PRO A 254 10.70 3.25 -24.26
N GLN A 255 9.72 2.95 -25.13
CA GLN A 255 9.02 3.96 -25.94
C GLN A 255 8.34 5.05 -25.12
N TYR A 256 7.98 4.76 -23.85
CA TYR A 256 7.33 5.74 -22.97
C TYR A 256 8.31 6.72 -22.33
N GLY A 257 9.63 6.46 -22.37
CA GLY A 257 10.65 7.35 -21.81
C GLY A 257 10.44 7.67 -20.32
N LEU A 258 9.90 6.71 -19.56
CA LEU A 258 9.53 6.92 -18.15
C LEU A 258 10.78 6.99 -17.26
N GLU A 259 10.72 7.81 -16.21
CA GLU A 259 11.78 7.90 -15.21
C GLU A 259 11.86 6.62 -14.38
N ARG A 260 13.06 6.05 -14.23
CA ARG A 260 13.26 4.84 -13.42
C ARG A 260 13.19 5.19 -11.93
N ILE A 261 12.50 4.35 -11.16
CA ILE A 261 12.41 4.51 -9.71
C ILE A 261 13.81 4.41 -9.09
N GLY A 262 14.17 5.38 -8.23
CA GLY A 262 15.48 5.44 -7.57
C GLY A 262 16.63 5.98 -8.44
N ALA A 263 16.37 6.46 -9.66
CA ALA A 263 17.40 7.05 -10.52
C ALA A 263 18.01 8.34 -9.94
N ARG A 264 17.22 9.13 -9.21
CA ARG A 264 17.72 10.25 -8.42
C ARG A 264 18.07 9.75 -7.03
N LYS A 265 19.31 9.30 -6.84
CA LYS A 265 19.89 9.38 -5.49
C LYS A 265 20.00 10.87 -5.17
N LEU A 266 19.37 11.29 -4.07
CA LEU A 266 19.53 12.61 -3.47
C LEU A 266 21.02 12.98 -3.52
N CYS A 267 21.33 14.08 -4.21
CA CYS A 267 22.64 14.71 -4.14
C CYS A 267 22.86 15.29 -2.74
#